data_AF-A0A8H7CU61-F1
#
_entry.id   AF-A0A8H7CU61-F1
#
_cell.length_a   1.000
_cell.length_b   1.000
_cell.length_c   1.000
_cell.angle_alpha   90.00
_cell.angle_beta   90.00
_cell.angle_gamma   90.00
#
_symmetry.space_group_name_H-M   'P 1'
#
loop_
_entity.id
_entity.type
_entity.pdbx_description
1 polymer ?
#
loop_
_entity_poly.entity_id
_entity_poly.type
_entity_poly.pdbx_seq_one_letter_code
_entity_poly.pdbx_strand_id
1 'polypeptide(L)'
;MKFSGFASVILFAVAALADTVSYDQIYDKASESTSTVACSNGALGLGPKYPTFGWDSANCGTCWQLTYAPTGVTINVLAIDHAAAGTFNIALEAMNVLTDGQAVDLGRVTVTSKQVASSVCGL
;
A
#
# COMPACT_ATOMS: atom_id res chain seq x y z
N MET A 1 6.85 -48.59 -34.46
CA MET A 1 6.20 -47.29 -34.75
C MET A 1 6.23 -46.47 -33.47
N LYS A 2 6.90 -45.30 -33.47
CA LYS A 2 7.08 -44.42 -32.30
C LYS A 2 5.87 -43.50 -32.20
N PHE A 3 5.12 -43.56 -31.09
CA PHE A 3 4.04 -42.60 -30.81
C PHE A 3 4.64 -41.40 -30.08
N SER A 4 4.74 -40.28 -30.80
CA SER A 4 5.12 -38.97 -30.27
C SER A 4 3.92 -38.38 -29.53
N GLY A 5 3.98 -38.31 -28.20
CA GLY A 5 2.94 -37.68 -27.39
C GLY A 5 3.16 -36.17 -27.32
N PHE A 6 2.20 -35.40 -27.83
CA PHE A 6 2.17 -33.94 -27.71
C PHE A 6 1.75 -33.57 -26.28
N ALA A 7 2.68 -33.04 -25.48
CA ALA A 7 2.35 -32.43 -24.19
C ALA A 7 1.69 -31.06 -24.42
N SER A 8 0.39 -30.96 -24.13
CA SER A 8 -0.35 -29.70 -24.17
C SER A 8 -0.02 -28.90 -22.91
N VAL A 9 0.73 -27.81 -23.06
CA VAL A 9 1.04 -26.87 -21.96
C VAL A 9 -0.15 -25.92 -21.82
N ILE A 10 -0.96 -26.13 -20.79
CA ILE A 10 -2.04 -25.20 -20.42
C ILE A 10 -1.38 -23.99 -19.75
N LEU A 11 -1.36 -22.84 -20.44
CA LEU A 11 -0.95 -21.57 -19.89
C LEU A 11 -2.08 -21.05 -18.97
N PHE A 12 -1.92 -21.21 -17.65
CA PHE A 12 -2.79 -20.51 -16.69
C PHE A 12 -2.38 -19.04 -16.67
N ALA A 13 -3.19 -18.16 -17.28
CA ALA A 13 -3.05 -16.73 -17.12
C ALA A 13 -3.42 -16.37 -15.68
N VAL A 14 -2.42 -16.09 -14.83
CA VAL A 14 -2.66 -15.49 -13.51
C VAL A 14 -3.09 -14.05 -13.75
N ALA A 15 -4.36 -13.75 -13.46
CA ALA A 15 -4.81 -12.37 -13.37
C ALA A 15 -4.11 -11.72 -12.18
N ALA A 16 -3.12 -10.87 -12.44
CA ALA A 16 -2.54 -10.03 -11.40
C ALA A 16 -3.59 -9.02 -10.98
N LEU A 17 -4.08 -9.11 -9.74
CA LEU A 17 -4.85 -8.03 -9.13
C LEU A 17 -3.89 -6.86 -8.96
N ALA A 18 -4.17 -5.76 -9.64
CA ALA A 18 -3.38 -4.55 -9.49
C ALA A 18 -3.97 -3.73 -8.34
N ASP A 19 -3.13 -3.34 -7.40
CA ASP A 19 -3.57 -2.53 -6.28
C ASP A 19 -3.87 -1.11 -6.74
N THR A 20 -4.72 -0.41 -5.98
CA THR A 20 -5.11 0.97 -6.29
C THR A 20 -4.77 1.92 -5.15
N VAL A 21 -4.40 3.14 -5.50
CA VAL A 21 -4.09 4.23 -4.58
C VAL A 21 -5.05 5.38 -4.83
N SER A 22 -5.69 5.88 -3.78
CA SER A 22 -6.31 7.21 -3.73
C SER A 22 -5.68 8.05 -2.62
N TYR A 23 -6.12 9.30 -2.48
CA TYR A 23 -5.69 10.19 -1.41
C TYR A 23 -6.80 10.45 -0.39
N ASP A 24 -6.39 10.78 0.83
CA ASP A 24 -7.23 11.41 1.85
C ASP A 24 -6.41 12.50 2.55
N GLN A 25 -6.95 13.72 2.55
CA GLN A 25 -6.26 14.89 3.09
C GLN A 25 -6.08 14.85 4.61
N ILE A 26 -6.75 13.93 5.31
CA ILE A 26 -6.51 13.71 6.73
C ILE A 26 -5.05 13.30 6.99
N TYR A 27 -4.43 12.56 6.05
CA TYR A 27 -3.06 12.06 6.18
C TYR A 27 -1.99 13.11 5.85
N ASP A 28 -2.36 14.28 5.31
CA ASP A 28 -1.44 15.42 5.15
C ASP A 28 -1.23 16.21 6.46
N LYS A 29 -2.12 16.02 7.45
CA LYS A 29 -2.12 16.81 8.68
C LYS A 29 -1.22 16.18 9.74
N ALA A 30 0.00 16.69 9.87
CA ALA A 30 0.92 16.24 10.93
C ALA A 30 0.39 16.47 12.36
N SER A 31 -0.58 17.38 12.55
CA SER A 31 -1.24 17.63 13.83
C SER A 31 -2.41 16.69 14.11
N GLU A 32 -2.79 15.83 13.16
CA GLU A 32 -3.89 14.90 13.34
C GLU A 32 -3.53 13.86 14.40
N SER A 33 -4.49 13.53 15.26
CA SER A 33 -4.22 12.58 16.32
C SER A 33 -4.08 11.18 15.75
N THR A 34 -2.98 10.51 16.06
CA THR A 34 -2.84 9.07 15.78
C THR A 34 -3.82 8.21 16.58
N SER A 35 -4.67 8.80 17.44
CA SER A 35 -5.73 8.11 18.15
C SER A 35 -6.97 7.80 17.30
N THR A 36 -7.10 8.39 16.10
CA THR A 36 -8.30 8.28 15.25
C THR A 36 -8.21 7.20 14.18
N VAL A 37 -7.00 6.69 13.90
CA VAL A 37 -6.73 5.68 12.87
C VAL A 37 -6.80 4.27 13.44
N ALA A 38 -7.01 3.24 12.61
CA ALA A 38 -7.11 1.86 13.05
C ALA A 38 -5.87 1.39 13.81
N CYS A 39 -4.67 1.86 13.46
CA CYS A 39 -3.43 1.53 14.15
C CYS A 39 -3.17 2.37 15.43
N SER A 40 -4.21 2.97 16.02
CA SER A 40 -4.13 3.90 17.15
C SER A 40 -3.94 3.28 18.53
N ASN A 41 -4.68 2.22 18.84
CA ASN A 41 -4.83 1.64 20.17
C ASN A 41 -4.59 0.11 20.17
N GLY A 42 -4.78 -0.55 21.32
CA GLY A 42 -4.29 -1.91 21.58
C GLY A 42 -2.93 -1.88 22.27
N ALA A 43 -2.36 -3.04 22.63
CA ALA A 43 -1.05 -3.10 23.33
C ALA A 43 0.13 -2.48 22.52
N LEU A 44 -0.19 -1.88 21.36
CA LEU A 44 0.58 -1.88 20.15
C LEU A 44 0.32 -0.71 19.21
N GLY A 45 -0.68 0.13 19.50
CA GLY A 45 -0.93 1.33 18.72
C GLY A 45 0.25 2.31 18.71
N LEU A 46 0.22 3.30 17.82
CA LEU A 46 1.28 4.30 17.63
C LEU A 46 1.69 5.07 18.92
N GLY A 47 0.89 5.01 19.98
CA GLY A 47 1.06 5.78 21.22
C GLY A 47 2.40 5.59 21.96
N PRO A 48 2.93 4.37 22.16
CA PRO A 48 4.20 4.18 22.90
C PRO A 48 5.44 3.90 22.03
N LYS A 49 5.36 3.99 20.69
CA LYS A 49 6.43 3.68 19.72
C LYS A 49 6.60 2.18 19.32
N TYR A 50 5.49 1.42 19.25
CA TYR A 50 5.30 0.04 18.70
C TYR A 50 5.67 -1.17 19.59
N PRO A 51 4.69 -1.98 20.08
CA PRO A 51 4.95 -3.44 20.16
C PRO A 51 4.10 -4.46 19.34
N THR A 52 3.28 -4.09 18.33
CA THR A 52 2.51 -4.91 17.30
C THR A 52 1.12 -4.36 16.81
N PHE A 53 0.88 -3.06 16.66
CA PHE A 53 -0.32 -2.38 16.14
C PHE A 53 -1.74 -3.02 16.27
N GLY A 54 -2.64 -2.47 17.12
CA GLY A 54 -4.04 -2.97 17.28
C GLY A 54 -4.99 -2.49 16.18
N TRP A 55 -6.26 -2.92 16.06
CA TRP A 55 -6.95 -4.12 16.59
C TRP A 55 -6.63 -5.30 15.65
N ASP A 56 -5.61 -6.09 15.99
CA ASP A 56 -5.24 -7.38 15.36
C ASP A 56 -5.05 -7.41 13.82
N SER A 57 -4.63 -6.29 13.21
CA SER A 57 -4.28 -6.27 11.78
C SER A 57 -2.80 -6.55 11.57
N ALA A 58 -2.47 -7.68 10.93
CA ALA A 58 -1.09 -8.09 10.62
C ALA A 58 -0.31 -7.06 9.76
N ASN A 59 -1.00 -6.12 9.11
CA ASN A 59 -0.39 -5.14 8.22
C ASN A 59 -0.09 -3.80 8.90
N CYS A 60 -0.59 -3.61 10.10
CA CYS A 60 -0.50 -2.36 10.82
C CYS A 60 1.01 -2.18 11.18
N GLY A 61 1.62 -1.09 10.70
CA GLY A 61 3.06 -0.84 10.81
C GLY A 61 3.98 -1.35 9.72
N THR A 62 3.42 -2.03 8.73
CA THR A 62 4.22 -2.53 7.63
C THR A 62 4.52 -1.41 6.64
N CYS A 63 5.70 -1.48 6.01
CA CYS A 63 6.12 -0.52 5.01
C CYS A 63 5.83 -1.08 3.62
N TRP A 64 5.25 -0.25 2.76
CA TRP A 64 4.87 -0.63 1.40
C TRP A 64 5.50 0.31 0.40
N GLN A 65 6.17 -0.26 -0.59
CA GLN A 65 6.65 0.43 -1.76
C GLN A 65 5.54 0.45 -2.81
N LEU A 66 5.18 1.64 -3.30
CA LEU A 66 4.15 1.85 -4.30
C LEU A 66 4.78 2.50 -5.53
N THR A 67 4.63 1.85 -6.69
CA THR A 67 5.16 2.34 -7.96
C THR A 67 4.01 2.65 -8.92
N TYR A 68 4.00 3.87 -9.46
CA TYR A 68 3.05 4.27 -10.49
C TYR A 68 3.72 4.21 -11.86
N ALA A 69 3.32 3.24 -12.68
CA ALA A 69 3.99 2.94 -13.95
C ALA A 69 4.05 4.12 -14.94
N PRO A 70 3.01 4.97 -15.09
CA PRO A 70 3.06 6.09 -16.02
C PRO A 70 4.14 7.14 -15.71
N THR A 71 4.43 7.42 -14.44
CA THR A 71 5.51 8.34 -14.04
C THR A 71 6.82 7.59 -13.77
N GLY A 72 6.77 6.29 -13.48
CA GLY A 72 7.89 5.50 -12.98
C GLY A 72 8.28 5.84 -11.53
N VAL A 73 7.56 6.76 -10.88
CA VAL A 73 7.86 7.19 -9.51
C VAL A 73 7.48 6.08 -8.53
N THR A 74 8.32 5.94 -7.52
CA THR A 74 8.15 4.99 -6.43
C THR A 74 8.23 5.72 -5.10
N ILE A 75 7.24 5.49 -4.23
CA ILE A 75 7.21 6.02 -2.86
C ILE A 75 7.15 4.88 -1.84
N ASN A 76 7.55 5.13 -0.60
CA ASN A 76 7.36 4.21 0.51
C ASN A 76 6.33 4.78 1.47
N VAL A 77 5.34 3.99 1.87
CA VAL A 77 4.27 4.41 2.76
C VAL A 77 4.16 3.46 3.95
N LEU A 78 3.91 4.03 5.12
CA LEU A 78 3.68 3.28 6.34
C LEU A 78 2.18 3.01 6.50
N ALA A 79 1.81 1.75 6.73
CA ALA A 79 0.43 1.39 7.03
C ALA A 79 0.07 1.81 8.46
N ILE A 80 -0.77 2.84 8.59
CA ILE A 80 -1.22 3.41 9.87
C ILE A 80 -2.74 3.34 10.07
N ASP A 81 -3.50 2.93 9.06
CA ASP A 81 -4.95 2.81 9.12
C ASP A 81 -5.44 1.67 8.23
N HIS A 82 -6.73 1.35 8.34
CA HIS A 82 -7.41 0.36 7.54
C HIS A 82 -7.71 0.89 6.13
N ALA A 83 -7.46 0.03 5.13
CA ALA A 83 -7.97 0.15 3.78
C ALA A 83 -8.49 -1.21 3.32
N ALA A 84 -9.43 -1.22 2.36
CA ALA A 84 -9.90 -2.47 1.78
C ALA A 84 -8.73 -3.21 1.08
N ALA A 85 -8.80 -4.54 1.01
CA ALA A 85 -7.76 -5.34 0.35
C ALA A 85 -7.52 -4.86 -1.10
N GLY A 86 -6.25 -4.72 -1.47
CA GLY A 86 -5.83 -4.18 -2.77
C GLY A 86 -6.03 -2.68 -2.95
N THR A 87 -6.26 -1.94 -1.86
CA THR A 87 -6.42 -0.48 -1.90
C THR A 87 -5.55 0.21 -0.86
N PHE A 88 -5.12 1.43 -1.20
CA PHE A 88 -4.35 2.31 -0.33
C PHE A 88 -5.00 3.71 -0.35
N ASN A 89 -5.02 4.36 0.81
CA ASN A 89 -5.31 5.78 0.94
C ASN A 89 -4.07 6.45 1.54
N ILE A 90 -3.50 7.42 0.83
CA ILE A 90 -2.27 8.11 1.22
C ILE A 90 -2.51 9.62 1.33
N ALA A 91 -1.55 10.37 1.86
CA ALA A 91 -1.59 11.83 1.85
C ALA A 91 -1.71 12.38 0.42
N LEU A 92 -2.43 13.48 0.22
CA LEU A 92 -2.54 14.13 -1.09
C LEU A 92 -1.16 14.55 -1.60
N GLU A 93 -0.28 15.04 -0.73
CA GLU A 93 1.11 15.35 -1.07
C GLU A 93 1.84 14.11 -1.61
N ALA A 94 1.71 12.96 -0.94
CA ALA A 94 2.34 11.72 -1.37
C ALA A 94 1.79 11.23 -2.73
N MET A 95 0.48 11.35 -2.95
CA MET A 95 -0.12 11.00 -4.24
C MET A 95 0.32 11.97 -5.34
N ASN A 96 0.52 13.25 -5.04
CA ASN A 96 1.07 14.22 -5.99
C ASN A 96 2.52 13.90 -6.35
N VAL A 97 3.36 13.49 -5.39
CA VAL A 97 4.71 12.99 -5.71
C VAL A 97 4.64 11.80 -6.66
N LEU A 98 3.74 10.86 -6.39
CA LEU A 98 3.59 9.66 -7.19
C LEU A 98 3.07 9.94 -8.61
N THR A 99 2.21 10.94 -8.77
CA THR A 99 1.46 11.23 -10.01
C THR A 99 1.90 12.52 -10.73
N ASP A 100 3.05 13.09 -10.36
CA ASP A 100 3.57 14.35 -10.93
C ASP A 100 2.57 15.51 -10.83
N GLY A 101 1.98 15.68 -9.63
CA GLY A 101 1.04 16.76 -9.31
C GLY A 101 -0.41 16.54 -9.77
N GLN A 102 -0.75 15.36 -10.29
CA GLN A 102 -2.07 15.07 -10.87
C GLN A 102 -3.04 14.34 -9.92
N ALA A 103 -2.80 14.35 -8.62
CA ALA A 103 -3.57 13.51 -7.69
C ALA A 103 -5.07 13.86 -7.68
N VAL A 104 -5.42 15.15 -7.73
CA VAL A 104 -6.81 15.62 -7.72
C VAL A 104 -7.55 15.20 -8.98
N ASP A 105 -6.92 15.35 -10.15
CA ASP A 105 -7.53 15.06 -11.45
C ASP A 105 -7.70 13.55 -11.67
N LEU A 106 -6.72 12.76 -11.22
CA LEU A 106 -6.78 11.31 -11.34
C LEU A 106 -7.70 10.68 -10.30
N GLY A 107 -7.69 11.20 -9.07
CA GLY A 107 -8.49 10.73 -7.91
C GLY A 107 -8.06 9.37 -7.37
N ARG A 108 -7.90 8.37 -8.25
CA ARG A 108 -7.41 7.03 -7.96
C ARG A 108 -6.58 6.52 -9.11
N VAL A 109 -5.48 5.83 -8.80
CA VAL A 109 -4.57 5.25 -9.78
C VAL A 109 -4.26 3.78 -9.46
N THR A 110 -3.88 3.03 -10.48
CA THR A 110 -3.37 1.67 -10.33
C THR A 110 -1.86 1.70 -10.07
N VAL A 111 -1.39 0.93 -9.10
CA VAL A 111 0.01 0.86 -8.71
C VAL A 111 0.49 -0.59 -8.61
N THR A 112 1.80 -0.78 -8.72
CA THR A 112 2.45 -1.99 -8.24
C THR A 112 2.83 -1.77 -6.78
N SER A 113 2.36 -2.63 -5.89
CA SER A 113 2.72 -2.59 -4.47
C SER A 113 3.72 -3.70 -4.12
N LYS A 114 4.58 -3.42 -3.14
CA LYS A 114 5.49 -4.41 -2.57
C LYS A 114 5.72 -4.10 -1.10
N GLN A 115 5.41 -5.05 -0.22
CA GLN A 115 5.79 -4.94 1.18
C GLN A 115 7.33 -5.01 1.32
N VAL A 116 7.89 -4.12 2.11
CA VAL A 116 9.33 -4.02 2.40
C VAL A 116 9.57 -3.98 3.91
N ALA A 117 10.84 -4.06 4.32
CA ALA A 117 11.21 -3.97 5.73
C ALA A 117 10.70 -2.64 6.34
N SER A 118 10.18 -2.69 7.57
CA SER A 118 9.64 -1.52 8.28
C SER A 118 10.66 -0.38 8.42
N SER A 119 11.95 -0.72 8.52
CA SER A 119 13.07 0.23 8.60
C SER A 119 13.20 1.13 7.37
N VAL A 120 12.66 0.72 6.22
CA VAL A 120 12.59 1.57 5.01
C VAL A 120 11.67 2.78 5.23
N CYS A 121 10.66 2.63 6.09
CA CYS A 121 9.76 3.71 6.51
C CYS A 121 10.18 4.35 7.85
N GLY A 122 11.40 4.09 8.35
CA GLY A 122 11.93 4.71 9.56
C GLY A 122 11.54 4.03 10.88
N LEU A 123 11.16 2.74 10.84
CA LEU A 123 10.79 1.92 12.01
C LEU A 123 11.83 0.89 12.42
#